data_AF-A0A502GUE9-F1
#
_entry.id   AF-A0A502GUE9-F1
#
_cell.length_a   1.000
_cell.length_b   1.000
_cell.length_c   1.000
_cell.angle_alpha   90.00
_cell.angle_beta   90.00
_cell.angle_gamma   90.00
#
_symmetry.space_group_name_H-M   'P 1'
#
loop_
_entity.id
_entity.type
_entity.pdbx_description
1 polymer ?
#
loop_
_entity_poly.entity_id
_entity_poly.type
_entity_poly.pdbx_seq_one_letter_code
_entity_poly.pdbx_strand_id
1 'polypeptide(L)'
;MKTLLHKKLDRISDIWNNYIWEYKFCNSRIKFTLDVRSNYFGDILRYFSDTLELIYNENKSESFSINLESAIGFLQSIYVQQDFTEELLHIFKCNINKGYLKLDINYSLNRDIRNELIGHPIRKKTTNNNTQLLSSAIFSNSINSSSIAYIRYHKDTNYEFEEVIHHKYDIRNRHEIFLNIYLDKIIDKLKNILNQFKSKIEEIESVIKNASFSSILNIVNNSFENIIKTNYLYDKDSLLCAYELENTSPRYKNLVDIFINDLKLFIQETKQSINEQLSDKDHTNINYHSTDNVPYKIVFDKKRKKSNNIKPITFDYELEKLIENKGFHEFKLISSILKEKFLDNEIVLNEIDNMERNLSNKFEYYCSYYYIDTLLSSSKRTNNQN
;
A
#
# COMPACT_ATOMS: atom_id res chain seq x y z
N MET A 1 8.70 15.23 14.80
CA MET A 1 9.93 14.89 14.05
C MET A 1 9.96 13.42 13.65
N LYS A 2 9.86 12.46 14.61
CA LYS A 2 9.43 11.06 14.34
C LYS A 2 8.22 11.01 13.39
N THR A 3 7.29 11.94 13.58
CA THR A 3 6.10 12.16 12.74
C THR A 3 6.37 12.48 11.26
N LEU A 4 7.38 13.27 10.91
CA LEU A 4 7.65 13.62 9.50
C LEU A 4 8.25 12.42 8.76
N LEU A 5 9.17 11.71 9.41
CA LEU A 5 9.77 10.50 8.85
C LEU A 5 8.72 9.39 8.65
N HIS A 6 7.85 9.17 9.63
CA HIS A 6 6.71 8.26 9.47
C HIS A 6 5.83 8.67 8.30
N LYS A 7 5.41 9.94 8.20
CA LYS A 7 4.63 10.43 7.06
C LYS A 7 5.28 10.14 5.71
N LYS A 8 6.60 10.29 5.60
CA LYS A 8 7.33 9.97 4.36
C LYS A 8 7.31 8.47 4.06
N LEU A 9 7.56 7.62 5.05
CA LEU A 9 7.52 6.16 4.90
C LEU A 9 6.11 5.66 4.58
N ASP A 10 5.10 6.19 5.27
CA ASP A 10 3.68 5.89 5.05
C ASP A 10 3.28 6.26 3.62
N ARG A 11 3.68 7.43 3.13
CA ARG A 11 3.44 7.83 1.74
C ARG A 11 4.10 6.89 0.73
N ILE A 12 5.35 6.47 0.98
CA ILE A 12 6.03 5.51 0.11
C ILE A 12 5.26 4.18 0.13
N SER A 13 4.79 3.74 1.31
CA SER A 13 3.96 2.54 1.50
C SER A 13 2.62 2.63 0.75
N ASP A 14 1.92 3.74 0.86
CA ASP A 14 0.63 3.97 0.22
C ASP A 14 0.77 3.94 -1.31
N ILE A 15 1.80 4.59 -1.85
CA ILE A 15 2.06 4.56 -3.29
C ILE A 15 2.46 3.14 -3.72
N TRP A 16 3.25 2.44 -2.90
CA TRP A 16 3.63 1.06 -3.15
C TRP A 16 2.42 0.14 -3.28
N ASN A 17 1.57 0.11 -2.24
CA ASN A 17 0.44 -0.81 -2.14
C ASN A 17 -0.64 -0.50 -3.16
N ASN A 18 -0.98 0.77 -3.36
CA ASN A 18 -2.11 1.14 -4.21
C ASN A 18 -1.75 1.27 -5.70
N TYR A 19 -0.45 1.40 -6.04
CA TYR A 19 -0.04 1.65 -7.42
C TYR A 19 1.05 0.74 -7.94
N ILE A 20 2.18 0.66 -7.23
CA ILE A 20 3.31 -0.14 -7.71
C ILE A 20 2.90 -1.62 -7.76
N TRP A 21 2.26 -2.12 -6.71
CA TRP A 21 1.83 -3.49 -6.62
C TRP A 21 0.74 -3.84 -7.65
N GLU A 22 -0.25 -2.94 -7.79
CA GLU A 22 -1.46 -3.19 -8.57
C GLU A 22 -1.26 -3.05 -10.09
N TYR A 23 -0.45 -2.09 -10.54
CA TYR A 23 -0.37 -1.76 -11.97
C TYR A 23 0.96 -2.16 -12.59
N LYS A 24 0.89 -3.01 -13.63
CA LYS A 24 2.07 -3.36 -14.45
C LYS A 24 2.79 -2.15 -15.03
N PHE A 25 2.03 -1.11 -15.40
CA PHE A 25 2.63 0.15 -15.85
C PHE A 25 3.59 0.71 -14.80
N CYS A 26 3.15 0.80 -13.54
CA CYS A 26 3.92 1.37 -12.44
C CYS A 26 5.11 0.49 -12.06
N ASN A 27 4.91 -0.82 -11.89
CA ASN A 27 6.01 -1.70 -11.50
C ASN A 27 7.10 -1.85 -12.57
N SER A 28 6.78 -1.70 -13.85
CA SER A 28 7.78 -1.71 -14.93
C SER A 28 8.80 -0.56 -14.82
N ARG A 29 8.46 0.52 -14.09
CA ARG A 29 9.32 1.71 -13.91
C ARG A 29 10.34 1.58 -12.78
N ILE A 30 10.27 0.51 -12.01
CA ILE A 30 11.15 0.23 -10.87
C ILE A 30 11.89 -1.10 -11.09
N LYS A 31 12.70 -1.54 -10.13
CA LYS A 31 13.35 -2.86 -10.16
C LYS A 31 12.45 -3.89 -9.46
N PHE A 32 11.38 -4.29 -10.12
CA PHE A 32 10.37 -5.20 -9.56
C PHE A 32 10.70 -6.69 -9.80
N THR A 33 11.77 -7.16 -9.15
CA THR A 33 12.24 -8.57 -9.21
C THR A 33 11.33 -9.51 -8.42
N LEU A 34 11.53 -10.83 -8.54
CA LEU A 34 10.78 -11.83 -7.76
C LEU A 34 10.89 -11.61 -6.25
N ASP A 35 12.08 -11.26 -5.75
CA ASP A 35 12.27 -10.99 -4.32
C ASP A 35 11.49 -9.74 -3.88
N VAL A 36 11.50 -8.70 -4.70
CA VAL A 36 10.74 -7.46 -4.45
C VAL A 36 9.22 -7.68 -4.54
N ARG A 37 8.78 -8.72 -5.25
CA ARG A 37 7.38 -9.20 -5.28
C ARG A 37 7.00 -10.06 -4.08
N SER A 38 7.89 -10.26 -3.12
CA SER A 38 7.55 -10.92 -1.85
C SER A 38 7.22 -9.86 -0.78
N ASN A 39 7.28 -10.24 0.49
CA ASN A 39 7.16 -9.31 1.61
C ASN A 39 8.40 -8.41 1.79
N TYR A 40 9.44 -8.56 0.96
CA TYR A 40 10.73 -7.86 1.09
C TYR A 40 10.63 -6.35 1.33
N PHE A 41 9.81 -5.64 0.54
CA PHE A 41 9.60 -4.20 0.74
C PHE A 41 8.91 -3.90 2.07
N GLY A 42 7.90 -4.71 2.45
CA GLY A 42 7.22 -4.61 3.73
C GLY A 42 8.17 -4.85 4.91
N ASP A 43 9.10 -5.80 4.78
CA ASP A 43 10.12 -6.09 5.78
C ASP A 43 11.03 -4.88 5.99
N ILE A 44 11.50 -4.23 4.90
CA ILE A 44 12.30 -3.00 4.98
C ILE A 44 11.56 -1.91 5.76
N LEU A 45 10.29 -1.63 5.41
CA LEU A 45 9.49 -0.61 6.10
C LEU A 45 9.26 -0.96 7.58
N ARG A 46 9.01 -2.24 7.87
CA ARG A 46 8.84 -2.72 9.24
C ARG A 46 10.11 -2.50 10.07
N TYR A 47 11.27 -2.81 9.51
CA TYR A 47 12.56 -2.56 10.15
C TYR A 47 12.79 -1.07 10.45
N PHE A 48 12.41 -0.16 9.53
CA PHE A 48 12.43 1.27 9.85
C PHE A 48 11.60 1.54 11.10
N SER A 49 10.35 1.11 11.13
CA SER A 49 9.46 1.31 12.29
C SER A 49 10.06 0.77 13.60
N ASP A 50 10.55 -0.46 13.60
CA ASP A 50 11.09 -1.11 14.80
C ASP A 50 12.37 -0.44 15.30
N THR A 51 13.20 0.10 14.40
CA THR A 51 14.49 0.74 14.76
C THR A 51 14.37 2.21 15.12
N LEU A 52 13.25 2.88 14.80
CA LEU A 52 13.04 4.29 15.19
C LEU A 52 13.02 4.46 16.71
N GLU A 53 12.44 3.53 17.46
CA GLU A 53 12.43 3.63 18.92
C GLU A 53 13.84 3.58 19.50
N LEU A 54 14.72 2.78 18.93
CA LEU A 54 16.13 2.67 19.35
C LEU A 54 16.93 3.94 19.05
N ILE A 55 16.53 4.71 18.03
CA ILE A 55 17.22 5.95 17.62
C ILE A 55 16.72 7.15 18.43
N TYR A 56 15.40 7.21 18.70
CA TYR A 56 14.74 8.41 19.21
C TYR A 56 14.35 8.34 20.68
N ASN A 57 14.27 7.15 21.29
CA ASN A 57 14.01 7.03 22.73
C ASN A 57 15.32 7.02 23.50
N GLU A 58 15.45 7.91 24.48
CA GLU A 58 16.60 7.95 25.37
C GLU A 58 16.24 7.30 26.70
N ASN A 59 16.83 6.13 26.96
CA ASN A 59 16.79 5.52 28.27
C ASN A 59 17.85 6.20 29.14
N LYS A 60 17.43 6.92 30.18
CA LYS A 60 18.34 7.46 31.18
C LYS A 60 18.82 6.32 32.06
N SER A 61 20.14 6.08 32.07
CA SER A 61 20.78 5.13 32.96
C SER A 61 22.14 5.63 33.39
N GLU A 62 22.49 5.38 34.63
CA GLU A 62 23.85 5.59 35.17
C GLU A 62 24.71 4.33 35.00
N SER A 63 24.12 3.20 34.61
CA SER A 63 24.85 1.94 34.42
C SER A 63 25.65 1.97 33.12
N PHE A 64 26.96 1.72 33.25
CA PHE A 64 27.88 1.57 32.11
C PHE A 64 27.36 0.53 31.10
N SER A 65 26.97 -0.66 31.55
CA SER A 65 26.52 -1.74 30.65
C SER A 65 25.28 -1.35 29.86
N ILE A 66 24.30 -0.68 30.51
CA ILE A 66 23.08 -0.22 29.84
C ILE A 66 23.40 0.88 28.82
N ASN A 67 24.30 1.80 29.16
CA ASN A 67 24.73 2.88 28.26
C ASN A 67 25.52 2.34 27.06
N LEU A 68 26.35 1.32 27.28
CA LEU A 68 27.08 0.59 26.23
C LEU A 68 26.13 -0.12 25.28
N GLU A 69 25.20 -0.93 25.79
CA GLU A 69 24.17 -1.62 25.00
C GLU A 69 23.33 -0.63 24.19
N SER A 70 22.90 0.46 24.83
CA SER A 70 22.16 1.54 24.16
C SER A 70 22.97 2.18 23.03
N ALA A 71 24.26 2.46 23.23
CA ALA A 71 25.10 3.05 22.20
C ALA A 71 25.31 2.09 21.00
N ILE A 72 25.48 0.80 21.27
CA ILE A 72 25.59 -0.22 20.23
C ILE A 72 24.29 -0.31 19.43
N GLY A 73 23.15 -0.43 20.11
CA GLY A 73 21.83 -0.50 19.47
C GLY A 73 21.52 0.75 18.64
N PHE A 74 21.84 1.94 19.16
CA PHE A 74 21.68 3.21 18.48
C PHE A 74 22.50 3.31 17.17
N LEU A 75 23.82 3.05 17.25
CA LEU A 75 24.70 3.10 16.09
C LEU A 75 24.35 2.03 15.05
N GLN A 76 24.00 0.83 15.49
CA GLN A 76 23.62 -0.27 14.60
C GLN A 76 22.29 0.01 13.89
N SER A 77 21.31 0.60 14.59
CA SER A 77 20.02 0.99 14.02
C SER A 77 20.18 2.03 12.90
N ILE A 78 21.01 3.05 13.14
CA ILE A 78 21.35 4.06 12.12
C ILE A 78 22.00 3.43 10.91
N TYR A 79 23.00 2.57 11.13
CA TYR A 79 23.71 1.87 10.05
C TYR A 79 22.76 1.03 9.19
N VAL A 80 21.86 0.28 9.82
CA VAL A 80 20.85 -0.55 9.14
C VAL A 80 19.86 0.30 8.34
N GLN A 81 19.33 1.39 8.93
CA GLN A 81 18.43 2.30 8.20
C GLN A 81 19.13 2.96 6.99
N GLN A 82 20.43 3.24 7.08
CA GLN A 82 21.22 3.72 5.94
C GLN A 82 21.39 2.65 4.84
N ASP A 83 21.65 1.39 5.19
CA ASP A 83 21.69 0.28 4.22
C ASP A 83 20.31 0.07 3.57
N PHE A 84 19.22 0.14 4.33
CA PHE A 84 17.87 0.04 3.77
C PHE A 84 17.51 1.23 2.88
N THR A 85 17.99 2.44 3.19
CA THR A 85 17.83 3.59 2.29
C THR A 85 18.56 3.36 0.97
N GLU A 86 19.78 2.79 1.01
CA GLU A 86 20.53 2.38 -0.19
C GLU A 86 19.71 1.37 -1.02
N GLU A 87 19.10 0.38 -0.37
CA GLU A 87 18.27 -0.62 -1.03
C GLU A 87 17.00 -0.01 -1.65
N LEU A 88 16.29 0.86 -0.95
CA LEU A 88 15.10 1.54 -1.48
C LEU A 88 15.46 2.39 -2.72
N LEU A 89 16.58 3.12 -2.67
CA LEU A 89 17.06 3.91 -3.82
C LEU A 89 17.33 3.03 -5.05
N HIS A 90 17.82 1.81 -4.83
CA HIS A 90 18.03 0.80 -5.86
C HIS A 90 16.73 0.23 -6.42
N ILE A 91 15.81 -0.20 -5.53
CA ILE A 91 14.47 -0.69 -5.90
C ILE A 91 13.77 0.33 -6.79
N PHE A 92 13.73 1.59 -6.35
CA PHE A 92 13.04 2.66 -7.08
C PHE A 92 13.82 3.24 -8.27
N LYS A 93 15.01 2.72 -8.58
CA LYS A 93 15.87 3.20 -9.69
C LYS A 93 16.09 4.72 -9.62
N CYS A 94 16.52 5.20 -8.45
CA CYS A 94 16.81 6.62 -8.21
C CYS A 94 18.17 7.06 -8.79
N ASN A 95 18.93 6.15 -9.42
CA ASN A 95 20.27 6.39 -9.96
C ASN A 95 21.28 6.90 -8.91
N ILE A 96 21.08 6.53 -7.65
CA ILE A 96 21.99 6.82 -6.53
C ILE A 96 22.56 5.50 -6.07
N ASN A 97 23.87 5.33 -6.24
CA ASN A 97 24.60 4.16 -5.78
C ASN A 97 25.36 4.48 -4.49
N LYS A 98 25.94 3.45 -3.88
CA LYS A 98 26.75 3.55 -2.66
C LYS A 98 27.87 4.59 -2.74
N GLY A 99 28.49 4.76 -3.90
CA GLY A 99 29.54 5.74 -4.12
C GLY A 99 29.05 7.17 -3.87
N TYR A 100 27.85 7.51 -4.34
CA TYR A 100 27.23 8.81 -4.07
C TYR A 100 26.89 8.99 -2.59
N LEU A 101 26.37 7.95 -1.92
CA LEU A 101 26.07 8.03 -0.49
C LEU A 101 27.33 8.29 0.35
N LYS A 102 28.47 7.70 -0.02
CA LYS A 102 29.77 7.95 0.63
C LYS A 102 30.30 9.38 0.45
N LEU A 103 29.76 10.16 -0.48
CA LEU A 103 30.09 11.58 -0.61
C LEU A 103 29.24 12.44 0.33
N ASP A 104 28.13 11.92 0.84
CA ASP A 104 27.31 12.59 1.84
C ASP A 104 27.98 12.50 3.20
N ILE A 105 28.28 13.67 3.78
CA ILE A 105 28.95 13.77 5.07
C ILE A 105 28.07 13.21 6.20
N ASN A 106 26.75 13.33 6.11
CA ASN A 106 25.82 12.84 7.12
C ASN A 106 25.74 11.31 7.11
N TYR A 107 25.83 10.70 5.92
CA TYR A 107 25.97 9.25 5.77
C TYR A 107 27.31 8.77 6.34
N SER A 108 28.39 9.38 5.87
CA SER A 108 29.76 8.87 6.08
C SER A 108 30.22 9.01 7.52
N LEU A 109 30.01 10.17 8.16
CA LEU A 109 30.43 10.37 9.56
C LEU A 109 29.76 9.39 10.52
N ASN A 110 28.45 9.18 10.37
CA ASN A 110 27.73 8.24 11.23
C ASN A 110 28.19 6.80 11.02
N ARG A 111 28.46 6.40 9.76
CA ARG A 111 29.07 5.09 9.47
C ARG A 111 30.47 4.95 10.04
N ASP A 112 31.29 5.98 9.94
CA ASP A 112 32.66 5.94 10.41
C ASP A 112 32.72 5.77 11.92
N ILE A 113 31.88 6.49 12.69
CA ILE A 113 31.74 6.29 14.13
C ILE A 113 31.36 4.84 14.44
N ARG A 114 30.31 4.30 13.79
CA ARG A 114 29.89 2.90 13.99
C ARG A 114 30.98 1.91 13.60
N ASN A 115 31.65 2.13 12.48
CA ASN A 115 32.68 1.22 11.97
C ASN A 115 33.94 1.26 12.83
N GLU A 116 34.29 2.41 13.39
CA GLU A 116 35.41 2.53 14.32
C GLU A 116 35.12 1.81 15.64
N LEU A 117 33.88 1.84 16.13
CA LEU A 117 33.54 1.26 17.44
C LEU A 117 33.08 -0.20 17.40
N ILE A 118 32.29 -0.58 16.40
CA ILE A 118 31.52 -1.84 16.40
C ILE A 118 31.90 -2.69 15.19
N GLY A 119 32.03 -2.07 14.01
CA GLY A 119 32.33 -2.82 12.78
C GLY A 119 33.75 -3.38 12.74
N HIS A 120 34.72 -2.52 13.01
CA HIS A 120 36.15 -2.81 12.93
C HIS A 120 36.90 -2.10 14.08
N PRO A 121 36.66 -2.49 15.34
CA PRO A 121 37.30 -1.88 16.51
C PRO A 121 38.83 -2.04 16.51
N ILE A 122 39.38 -2.98 15.73
CA ILE A 122 40.81 -3.11 15.48
C ILE A 122 41.01 -3.08 13.96
N ARG A 123 41.50 -1.96 13.43
CA ARG A 123 41.76 -1.77 12.00
C ARG A 123 43.21 -2.11 11.70
N LYS A 124 43.42 -2.99 10.72
CA LYS A 124 44.75 -3.32 10.19
C LYS A 124 44.76 -3.09 8.68
N LYS A 125 45.91 -2.67 8.14
CA LYS A 125 46.14 -2.55 6.70
C LYS A 125 47.26 -3.47 6.29
N THR A 126 47.00 -4.31 5.30
CA THR A 126 48.00 -5.18 4.71
C THR A 126 48.54 -4.52 3.45
N THR A 127 49.86 -4.32 3.39
CA THR A 127 50.56 -3.79 2.22
C THR A 127 51.81 -4.64 2.02
N ASN A 128 51.99 -5.22 0.83
CA ASN A 128 53.15 -6.09 0.50
C ASN A 128 53.41 -7.20 1.55
N ASN A 129 52.38 -7.97 1.91
CA ASN A 129 52.42 -9.02 2.95
C ASN A 129 52.75 -8.56 4.39
N ASN A 130 52.95 -7.27 4.63
CA ASN A 130 53.08 -6.71 5.97
C ASN A 130 51.75 -6.15 6.47
N THR A 131 51.29 -6.69 7.60
CA THR A 131 50.06 -6.23 8.27
C THR A 131 50.43 -5.22 9.34
N GLN A 132 49.99 -3.97 9.18
CA GLN A 132 50.20 -2.91 10.16
C GLN A 132 48.89 -2.56 10.87
N LEU A 133 48.94 -2.36 12.19
CA LEU A 133 47.83 -1.76 12.92
C LEU A 133 47.63 -0.32 12.42
N LEU A 134 46.38 0.07 12.18
CA LEU A 134 46.02 1.45 11.86
C LEU A 134 45.42 2.12 13.10
N SER A 135 44.43 1.47 13.69
CA SER A 135 43.77 1.97 14.88
C SER A 135 43.16 0.87 15.72
N SER A 136 42.98 1.17 17.00
CA SER A 136 42.14 0.39 17.90
C SER A 136 41.26 1.31 18.74
N ALA A 137 39.97 0.97 18.88
CA ALA A 137 39.00 1.73 19.66
C ALA A 137 38.31 0.85 20.71
N ILE A 138 38.09 1.41 21.90
CA ILE A 138 37.47 0.72 23.04
C ILE A 138 36.51 1.70 23.72
N PHE A 139 35.30 1.28 24.06
CA PHE A 139 34.35 2.13 24.79
C PHE A 139 34.93 2.63 26.13
N SER A 140 34.69 3.91 26.43
CA SER A 140 35.16 4.58 27.65
C SER A 140 34.11 4.50 28.74
N ASN A 141 34.54 4.45 30.00
CA ASN A 141 33.65 4.56 31.17
C ASN A 141 32.93 5.92 31.24
N SER A 142 33.38 6.92 30.48
CA SER A 142 32.74 8.22 30.34
C SER A 142 31.44 8.19 29.52
N ILE A 143 31.07 7.04 28.94
CA ILE A 143 29.83 6.88 28.20
C ILE A 143 28.60 7.13 29.09
N ASN A 144 27.61 7.83 28.55
CA ASN A 144 26.37 8.13 29.28
C ASN A 144 25.16 8.07 28.33
N SER A 145 23.99 8.37 28.88
CA SER A 145 22.73 8.32 28.12
C SER A 145 22.73 9.24 26.88
N SER A 146 23.43 10.38 26.95
CA SER A 146 23.42 11.44 25.93
C SER A 146 24.59 11.42 24.94
N SER A 147 25.66 10.68 25.26
CA SER A 147 26.90 10.71 24.49
C SER A 147 27.56 9.34 24.42
N ILE A 148 28.29 9.13 23.33
CA ILE A 148 29.11 7.95 23.09
C ILE A 148 30.56 8.37 23.28
N ALA A 149 31.25 7.75 24.23
CA ALA A 149 32.65 8.03 24.54
C ALA A 149 33.50 6.77 24.34
N TYR A 150 34.69 6.93 23.78
CA TYR A 150 35.62 5.85 23.56
C TYR A 150 37.06 6.34 23.54
N ILE A 151 37.97 5.42 23.86
CA ILE A 151 39.40 5.62 23.75
C ILE A 151 39.83 5.12 22.39
N ARG A 152 40.57 5.95 21.65
CA ARG A 152 41.16 5.59 20.36
C ARG A 152 42.69 5.63 20.46
N TYR A 153 43.32 4.66 19.81
CA TYR A 153 44.75 4.62 19.53
C TYR A 153 44.91 4.64 18.01
N HIS A 154 45.63 5.59 17.44
CA HIS A 154 45.77 5.73 16.00
C HIS A 154 47.25 5.85 15.57
N LYS A 155 47.61 5.28 14.42
CA LYS A 155 48.96 5.37 13.87
C LYS A 155 49.44 6.82 13.73
N ASP A 156 48.55 7.72 13.30
CA ASP A 156 48.86 9.15 13.09
C ASP A 156 49.18 9.88 14.40
N THR A 157 48.71 9.39 15.55
CA THR A 157 49.04 9.90 16.88
C THR A 157 50.17 9.11 17.54
N ASN A 158 50.94 8.33 16.78
CA ASN A 158 51.92 7.37 17.31
C ASN A 158 51.33 6.41 18.37
N TYR A 159 50.04 6.10 18.25
CA TYR A 159 49.27 5.32 19.21
C TYR A 159 49.23 5.92 20.62
N GLU A 160 49.36 7.24 20.75
CA GLU A 160 48.92 7.93 21.97
C GLU A 160 47.40 7.81 22.09
N PHE A 161 46.93 7.63 23.33
CA PHE A 161 45.50 7.51 23.59
C PHE A 161 44.83 8.88 23.45
N GLU A 162 43.67 8.90 22.82
CA GLU A 162 42.77 10.05 22.80
C GLU A 162 41.37 9.59 23.24
N GLU A 163 40.70 10.42 24.04
CA GLU A 163 39.28 10.21 24.35
C GLU A 163 38.43 10.96 23.34
N VAL A 164 37.60 10.23 22.61
CA VAL A 164 36.70 10.76 21.60
C VAL A 164 35.28 10.70 22.15
N ILE A 165 34.57 11.81 22.08
CA ILE A 165 33.19 11.95 22.58
C ILE A 165 32.30 12.46 21.44
N HIS A 166 31.20 11.76 21.18
CA HIS A 166 30.16 12.20 20.25
C HIS A 166 28.83 12.32 20.97
N HIS A 167 28.14 13.44 20.82
CA HIS A 167 26.77 13.57 21.32
C HIS A 167 25.81 12.77 20.43
N LYS A 168 24.93 11.97 21.05
CA LYS A 168 23.90 11.21 20.32
C LYS A 168 22.96 12.14 19.56
N TYR A 169 22.71 13.34 20.08
CA TYR A 169 21.95 14.39 19.40
C TYR A 169 22.53 14.72 18.01
N ASP A 170 23.84 14.94 17.90
CA ASP A 170 24.47 15.29 16.62
C ASP A 170 24.42 14.14 15.61
N ILE A 171 24.64 12.91 16.09
CA ILE A 171 24.52 11.70 15.27
C ILE A 171 23.10 11.55 14.74
N ARG A 172 22.09 11.74 15.61
CA ARG A 172 20.67 11.69 15.27
C ARG A 172 20.31 12.78 14.25
N ASN A 173 20.73 14.02 14.47
CA ASN A 173 20.47 15.14 13.56
C ASN A 173 21.06 14.88 12.16
N ARG A 174 22.30 14.39 12.07
CA ARG A 174 22.88 13.98 10.77
C ARG A 174 22.07 12.87 10.12
N HIS A 175 21.65 11.87 10.89
CA HIS A 175 20.84 10.76 10.38
C HIS A 175 19.48 11.24 9.84
N GLU A 176 18.84 12.17 10.53
CA GLU A 176 17.60 12.79 10.07
C GLU A 176 17.76 13.56 8.78
N ILE A 177 18.84 14.36 8.65
CA ILE A 177 19.16 15.08 7.42
C ILE A 177 19.34 14.08 6.27
N PHE A 178 20.13 13.02 6.51
CA PHE A 178 20.33 11.94 5.54
C PHE A 178 18.99 11.33 5.11
N LEU A 179 18.17 10.83 6.05
CA LEU A 179 16.91 10.18 5.73
C LEU A 179 15.97 11.11 4.98
N ASN A 180 15.86 12.37 5.40
CA ASN A 180 15.00 13.34 4.74
C ASN A 180 15.39 13.53 3.27
N ILE A 181 16.68 13.75 2.99
CA ILE A 181 17.19 13.94 1.63
C ILE A 181 16.83 12.75 0.73
N TYR A 182 17.12 11.53 1.16
CA TYR A 182 16.98 10.37 0.27
C TYR A 182 15.54 9.85 0.18
N LEU A 183 14.75 9.95 1.25
CA LEU A 183 13.32 9.66 1.17
C LEU A 183 12.59 10.67 0.29
N ASP A 184 12.98 11.95 0.29
CA ASP A 184 12.41 12.93 -0.64
C ASP A 184 12.71 12.56 -2.09
N LYS A 185 13.94 12.12 -2.40
CA LYS A 185 14.28 11.64 -3.74
C LYS A 185 13.46 10.43 -4.18
N ILE A 186 13.17 9.51 -3.25
CA ILE A 186 12.30 8.36 -3.51
C ILE A 186 10.86 8.84 -3.77
N ILE A 187 10.34 9.75 -2.95
CA ILE A 187 9.00 10.31 -3.11
C ILE A 187 8.87 11.05 -4.45
N ASP A 188 9.86 11.85 -4.84
CA ASP A 188 9.87 12.56 -6.13
C ASP A 188 9.88 11.58 -7.31
N LYS A 189 10.65 10.49 -7.19
CA LYS A 189 10.65 9.41 -8.18
C LYS A 189 9.27 8.77 -8.30
N LEU A 190 8.61 8.49 -7.19
CA LEU A 190 7.25 7.93 -7.14
C LEU A 190 6.22 8.89 -7.72
N LYS A 191 6.26 10.19 -7.36
CA LYS A 191 5.41 11.23 -7.94
C LYS A 191 5.55 11.29 -9.46
N ASN A 192 6.77 11.18 -9.99
CA ASN A 192 6.99 11.14 -11.44
C ASN A 192 6.34 9.90 -12.09
N ILE A 193 6.45 8.71 -11.46
CA ILE A 193 5.77 7.50 -11.94
C ILE A 193 4.25 7.71 -11.96
N LEU A 194 3.67 8.27 -10.90
CA LEU A 194 2.25 8.56 -10.82
C LEU A 194 1.78 9.57 -11.87
N ASN A 195 2.57 10.63 -12.12
CA ASN A 195 2.27 11.58 -13.20
C ASN A 195 2.26 10.90 -14.58
N GLN A 196 3.25 10.07 -14.87
CA GLN A 196 3.30 9.30 -16.12
C GLN A 196 2.11 8.34 -16.23
N PHE A 197 1.73 7.72 -15.12
CA PHE A 197 0.58 6.83 -15.09
C PHE A 197 -0.71 7.60 -15.35
N LYS A 198 -0.92 8.74 -14.67
CA LYS A 198 -2.06 9.63 -14.90
C LYS A 198 -2.17 10.06 -16.36
N SER A 199 -1.08 10.51 -16.98
CA SER A 199 -1.10 10.84 -18.42
C SER A 199 -1.49 9.66 -19.29
N LYS A 200 -1.07 8.44 -18.94
CA LYS A 200 -1.50 7.23 -19.65
C LYS A 200 -3.00 6.95 -19.48
N ILE A 201 -3.54 7.18 -18.27
CA ILE A 201 -4.98 7.07 -18.01
C ILE A 201 -5.76 8.07 -18.84
N GLU A 202 -5.31 9.32 -18.91
CA GLU A 202 -5.95 10.39 -19.70
C GLU A 202 -5.93 10.08 -21.21
N GLU A 203 -4.83 9.53 -21.73
CA GLU A 203 -4.74 9.02 -23.10
C GLU A 203 -5.81 7.94 -23.34
N ILE A 204 -5.89 6.95 -22.44
CA ILE A 204 -6.85 5.85 -22.57
C ILE A 204 -8.30 6.36 -22.50
N GLU A 205 -8.61 7.27 -21.57
CA GLU A 205 -9.94 7.89 -21.46
C GLU A 205 -10.35 8.60 -22.76
N SER A 206 -9.40 9.25 -23.45
CA SER A 206 -9.68 9.90 -24.73
C SER A 206 -9.97 8.89 -25.84
N VAL A 207 -9.28 7.74 -25.85
CA VAL A 207 -9.44 6.68 -26.84
C VAL A 207 -10.75 5.93 -26.62
N ILE A 208 -11.11 5.63 -25.36
CA ILE A 208 -12.34 4.87 -25.01
C ILE A 208 -13.61 5.57 -25.53
N LYS A 209 -13.62 6.91 -25.64
CA LYS A 209 -14.79 7.65 -26.16
C LYS A 209 -15.15 7.32 -27.60
N ASN A 210 -14.16 6.94 -28.42
CA ASN A 210 -14.33 6.77 -29.87
C ASN A 210 -13.95 5.37 -30.37
N ALA A 211 -13.40 4.51 -29.50
CA ALA A 211 -12.94 3.18 -29.86
C ALA A 211 -14.09 2.17 -29.92
N SER A 212 -13.93 1.12 -30.75
CA SER A 212 -14.84 -0.02 -30.73
C SER A 212 -14.72 -0.79 -29.42
N PHE A 213 -15.80 -1.48 -29.01
CA PHE A 213 -15.83 -2.23 -27.74
C PHE A 213 -14.69 -3.26 -27.63
N SER A 214 -14.42 -4.01 -28.70
CA SER A 214 -13.29 -4.95 -28.77
C SER A 214 -11.94 -4.26 -28.53
N SER A 215 -11.76 -3.04 -29.07
CA SER A 215 -10.55 -2.25 -28.84
C SER A 215 -10.44 -1.77 -27.40
N ILE A 216 -11.56 -1.34 -26.80
CA ILE A 216 -11.64 -0.95 -25.38
C ILE A 216 -11.19 -2.11 -24.49
N LEU A 217 -11.72 -3.32 -24.71
CA LEU A 217 -11.34 -4.49 -23.93
C LEU A 217 -9.85 -4.83 -24.05
N ASN A 218 -9.28 -4.72 -25.24
CA ASN A 218 -7.84 -4.95 -25.42
C ASN A 218 -6.99 -3.93 -24.64
N ILE A 219 -7.38 -2.66 -24.64
CA ILE A 219 -6.68 -1.61 -23.90
C ILE A 219 -6.78 -1.83 -22.39
N VAL A 220 -7.98 -2.12 -21.89
CA VAL A 220 -8.25 -2.37 -20.47
C VAL A 220 -7.49 -3.60 -19.97
N ASN A 221 -7.54 -4.71 -20.69
CA ASN A 221 -6.80 -5.93 -20.32
C ASN A 221 -5.28 -5.72 -20.21
N ASN A 222 -4.71 -4.84 -21.04
CA ASN A 222 -3.28 -4.57 -21.03
C ASN A 222 -2.85 -3.49 -20.04
N SER A 223 -3.76 -2.61 -19.62
CA SER A 223 -3.41 -1.38 -18.89
C SER A 223 -4.06 -1.28 -17.51
N PHE A 224 -5.18 -1.95 -17.27
CA PHE A 224 -6.01 -1.86 -16.07
C PHE A 224 -6.48 -3.24 -15.62
N GLU A 225 -5.55 -4.07 -15.18
CA GLU A 225 -5.88 -5.45 -14.76
C GLU A 225 -6.78 -5.51 -13.53
N ASN A 226 -6.80 -4.45 -12.72
CA ASN A 226 -7.55 -4.44 -11.48
C ASN A 226 -9.07 -4.37 -11.71
N ILE A 227 -9.54 -3.58 -12.69
CA ILE A 227 -10.99 -3.49 -12.97
C ILE A 227 -11.57 -4.83 -13.41
N ILE A 228 -10.78 -5.66 -14.10
CA ILE A 228 -11.25 -6.99 -14.54
C ILE A 228 -11.53 -7.92 -13.35
N LYS A 229 -10.91 -7.67 -12.19
CA LYS A 229 -11.08 -8.47 -10.99
C LYS A 229 -12.29 -8.04 -10.14
N THR A 230 -12.95 -6.93 -10.46
CA THR A 230 -14.03 -6.38 -9.61
C THR A 230 -15.37 -7.07 -9.80
N ASN A 231 -15.55 -7.84 -10.88
CA ASN A 231 -16.82 -8.45 -11.26
C ASN A 231 -16.63 -9.83 -11.89
N TYR A 232 -17.55 -10.76 -11.66
CA TYR A 232 -17.48 -12.15 -12.12
C TYR A 232 -17.51 -12.31 -13.65
N LEU A 233 -18.03 -11.33 -14.39
CA LEU A 233 -18.15 -11.38 -15.86
C LEU A 233 -17.29 -10.33 -16.59
N TYR A 234 -16.34 -9.68 -15.91
CA TYR A 234 -15.47 -8.68 -16.56
C TYR A 234 -14.26 -9.28 -17.28
N ASP A 235 -14.17 -10.61 -17.33
CA ASP A 235 -13.22 -11.27 -18.22
C ASP A 235 -13.54 -10.94 -19.68
N LYS A 236 -12.49 -10.94 -20.50
CA LYS A 236 -12.56 -10.50 -21.90
C LYS A 236 -13.59 -11.30 -22.70
N ASP A 237 -13.65 -12.61 -22.48
CA ASP A 237 -14.46 -13.51 -23.30
C ASP A 237 -15.95 -13.34 -22.97
N SER A 238 -16.30 -13.22 -21.69
CA SER A 238 -17.66 -12.90 -21.25
C SER A 238 -18.14 -11.56 -21.79
N LEU A 239 -17.33 -10.49 -21.71
CA LEU A 239 -17.71 -9.17 -22.19
C LEU A 239 -17.90 -9.16 -23.72
N LEU A 240 -17.04 -9.83 -24.48
CA LEU A 240 -17.21 -9.97 -25.93
C LEU A 240 -18.49 -10.74 -26.27
N CYS A 241 -18.75 -11.85 -25.58
CA CYS A 241 -19.97 -12.64 -25.77
C CYS A 241 -21.23 -11.79 -25.52
N ALA A 242 -21.26 -11.04 -24.42
CA ALA A 242 -22.38 -10.15 -24.10
C ALA A 242 -22.56 -9.04 -25.15
N TYR A 243 -21.48 -8.49 -25.68
CA TYR A 243 -21.53 -7.49 -26.73
C TYR A 243 -22.10 -8.04 -28.04
N GLU A 244 -21.70 -9.25 -28.44
CA GLU A 244 -22.26 -9.93 -29.62
C GLU A 244 -23.76 -10.22 -29.47
N LEU A 245 -24.20 -10.50 -28.25
CA LEU A 245 -25.59 -10.83 -27.92
C LEU A 245 -26.44 -9.62 -27.51
N GLU A 246 -25.91 -8.39 -27.52
CA GLU A 246 -26.59 -7.20 -26.96
C GLU A 246 -27.98 -6.94 -27.56
N ASN A 247 -28.17 -7.31 -28.83
CA ASN A 247 -29.43 -7.13 -29.56
C ASN A 247 -30.44 -8.26 -29.34
N THR A 248 -30.02 -9.36 -28.69
CA THR A 248 -30.88 -10.53 -28.45
C THR A 248 -31.67 -10.41 -27.14
N SER A 249 -31.11 -9.78 -26.12
CA SER A 249 -31.76 -9.58 -24.82
C SER A 249 -31.22 -8.35 -24.10
N PRO A 250 -32.08 -7.58 -23.40
CA PRO A 250 -31.65 -6.42 -22.61
C PRO A 250 -30.58 -6.75 -21.55
N ARG A 251 -30.51 -7.99 -21.05
CA ARG A 251 -29.54 -8.39 -20.00
C ARG A 251 -28.09 -8.28 -20.46
N TYR A 252 -27.80 -8.60 -21.72
CA TYR A 252 -26.43 -8.59 -22.24
C TYR A 252 -25.98 -7.15 -22.48
N LYS A 253 -26.86 -6.34 -23.06
CA LYS A 253 -26.66 -4.90 -23.15
C LYS A 253 -26.43 -4.27 -21.78
N ASN A 254 -27.22 -4.68 -20.78
CA ASN A 254 -27.06 -4.22 -19.41
C ASN A 254 -25.66 -4.52 -18.86
N LEU A 255 -25.13 -5.72 -19.07
CA LEU A 255 -23.75 -6.05 -18.64
C LEU A 255 -22.71 -5.14 -19.30
N VAL A 256 -22.83 -4.90 -20.61
CA VAL A 256 -21.94 -4.01 -21.37
C VAL A 256 -22.03 -2.58 -20.83
N ASP A 257 -23.24 -2.08 -20.59
CA ASP A 257 -23.49 -0.73 -20.08
C ASP A 257 -22.93 -0.55 -18.66
N ILE A 258 -23.11 -1.53 -17.77
CA ILE A 258 -22.50 -1.54 -16.42
C ILE A 258 -20.97 -1.47 -16.56
N PHE A 259 -20.37 -2.35 -17.36
CA PHE A 259 -18.90 -2.37 -17.54
C PHE A 259 -18.36 -1.02 -18.02
N ILE A 260 -19.00 -0.39 -19.01
CA ILE A 260 -18.56 0.91 -19.53
C ILE A 260 -18.72 2.01 -18.48
N ASN A 261 -19.77 1.98 -17.67
CA ASN A 261 -19.97 2.95 -16.59
C ASN A 261 -18.95 2.77 -15.47
N ASP A 262 -18.73 1.53 -15.04
CA ASP A 262 -17.72 1.18 -14.04
C ASP A 262 -16.32 1.57 -14.51
N LEU A 263 -16.01 1.34 -15.79
CA LEU A 263 -14.72 1.76 -16.37
C LEU A 263 -14.52 3.28 -16.30
N LYS A 264 -15.57 4.06 -16.60
CA LYS A 264 -15.51 5.53 -16.48
C LYS A 264 -15.31 5.96 -15.03
N LEU A 265 -16.05 5.37 -14.09
CA LEU A 265 -15.92 5.66 -12.66
C LEU A 265 -14.52 5.29 -12.16
N PHE A 266 -14.06 4.09 -12.46
CA PHE A 266 -12.73 3.60 -12.10
C PHE A 266 -11.62 4.53 -12.61
N ILE A 267 -11.71 4.98 -13.87
CA ILE A 267 -10.76 5.94 -14.44
C ILE A 267 -10.79 7.27 -13.68
N GLN A 268 -11.98 7.78 -13.34
CA GLN A 268 -12.14 9.03 -12.61
C GLN A 268 -11.58 8.92 -11.18
N GLU A 269 -11.96 7.89 -10.45
CA GLU A 269 -11.50 7.60 -9.08
C GLU A 269 -9.99 7.40 -9.02
N THR A 270 -9.42 6.65 -9.97
CA THR A 270 -7.97 6.45 -10.05
C THR A 270 -7.23 7.76 -10.28
N LYS A 271 -7.71 8.62 -11.20
CA LYS A 271 -7.12 9.95 -11.42
C LYS A 271 -7.23 10.83 -10.18
N GLN A 272 -8.37 10.80 -9.49
CA GLN A 272 -8.56 11.56 -8.26
C GLN A 272 -7.60 11.09 -7.18
N SER A 273 -7.49 9.78 -6.95
CA SER A 273 -6.56 9.21 -5.98
C SER A 273 -5.11 9.58 -6.31
N ILE A 274 -4.72 9.58 -7.59
CA ILE A 274 -3.39 10.05 -7.99
C ILE A 274 -3.19 11.52 -7.65
N ASN A 275 -4.18 12.38 -7.94
CA ASN A 275 -4.10 13.81 -7.62
C ASN A 275 -3.96 14.05 -6.12
N GLU A 276 -4.68 13.29 -5.30
CA GLU A 276 -4.55 13.34 -3.84
C GLU A 276 -3.14 12.94 -3.40
N GLN A 277 -2.58 11.86 -3.96
CA GLN A 277 -1.20 11.43 -3.68
C GLN A 277 -0.14 12.41 -4.17
N LEU A 278 -0.42 13.18 -5.22
CA LEU A 278 0.49 14.21 -5.74
C LEU A 278 0.41 15.51 -4.95
N SER A 279 -0.79 15.88 -4.50
CA SER A 279 -0.98 17.03 -3.64
C SER A 279 -0.34 16.72 -2.29
N ASP A 280 0.63 17.53 -1.86
CA ASP A 280 1.22 17.41 -0.50
C ASP A 280 0.23 17.82 0.60
N LYS A 281 -1.08 17.74 0.33
CA LYS A 281 -2.12 17.79 1.35
C LYS A 281 -1.93 16.53 2.18
N ASP A 282 -1.24 16.68 3.29
CA ASP A 282 -1.22 15.69 4.35
C ASP A 282 -2.62 15.09 4.46
N HIS A 283 -2.73 13.76 4.32
CA HIS A 283 -3.92 13.01 4.70
C HIS A 283 -4.08 13.12 6.23
N THR A 284 -4.41 14.31 6.75
CA THR A 284 -4.57 14.57 8.18
C THR A 284 -5.85 13.99 8.76
N ASN A 285 -6.65 13.23 8.00
CA ASN A 285 -7.93 12.71 8.48
C ASN A 285 -8.19 11.26 8.05
N ILE A 286 -7.17 10.41 8.05
CA ILE A 286 -7.44 9.01 8.39
C ILE A 286 -7.03 8.87 9.86
N ASN A 287 -8.02 9.07 10.73
CA ASN A 287 -7.94 8.52 12.08
C ASN A 287 -7.67 7.02 11.90
N TYR A 288 -6.42 6.60 11.99
CA TYR A 288 -6.12 5.34 12.63
C TYR A 288 -6.70 5.48 14.03
N HIS A 289 -7.97 5.09 14.17
CA HIS A 289 -8.45 4.66 15.46
C HIS A 289 -7.50 3.52 15.83
N SER A 290 -6.57 3.84 16.74
CA SER A 290 -6.14 2.85 17.71
C SER A 290 -7.43 2.17 18.15
N THR A 291 -7.52 0.87 17.91
CA THR A 291 -8.53 0.05 18.58
C THR A 291 -8.14 0.02 20.06
N ASP A 292 -8.28 1.16 20.73
CA ASP A 292 -8.51 1.17 22.15
C ASP A 292 -9.82 0.41 22.32
N ASN A 293 -9.72 -0.71 23.02
CA ASN A 293 -10.84 -1.54 23.42
C ASN A 293 -11.87 -0.68 24.17
N VAL A 294 -12.81 -0.08 23.43
CA VAL A 294 -14.03 0.46 24.01
C VAL A 294 -14.95 -0.74 24.18
N PRO A 295 -15.22 -1.22 25.41
CA PRO A 295 -16.16 -2.31 25.61
C PRO A 295 -17.55 -1.82 25.19
N TYR A 296 -18.00 -2.21 24.01
CA TYR A 296 -19.38 -1.96 23.57
C TYR A 296 -20.31 -2.83 24.41
N LYS A 297 -21.12 -2.19 25.25
CA LYS A 297 -22.21 -2.82 25.97
C LYS A 297 -23.39 -2.96 25.01
N ILE A 298 -23.64 -4.18 24.54
CA ILE A 298 -24.87 -4.51 23.80
C ILE A 298 -26.04 -4.39 24.77
N VAL A 299 -26.87 -3.36 24.58
CA VAL A 299 -28.14 -3.22 25.30
C VAL A 299 -29.24 -3.78 24.40
N PHE A 300 -29.77 -4.95 24.77
CA PHE A 300 -30.97 -5.47 24.13
C PHE A 300 -32.17 -4.67 24.62
N ASP A 301 -32.66 -3.78 23.76
CA ASP A 301 -33.82 -2.96 24.05
C ASP A 301 -35.09 -3.83 23.98
N LYS A 302 -35.46 -4.44 25.12
CA LYS A 302 -36.71 -5.17 25.28
C LYS A 302 -37.86 -4.16 25.36
N LYS A 303 -38.31 -3.68 24.20
CA LYS A 303 -39.68 -3.26 23.81
C LYS A 303 -39.63 -2.17 22.74
N ARG A 304 -39.48 -2.55 21.47
CA ARG A 304 -39.94 -1.69 20.37
C ARG A 304 -41.45 -1.80 20.26
N LYS A 305 -42.16 -0.72 20.63
CA LYS A 305 -43.54 -0.48 20.20
C LYS A 305 -43.58 -0.55 18.68
N LYS A 306 -44.44 -1.40 18.11
CA LYS A 306 -44.72 -1.45 16.67
C LYS A 306 -45.28 -0.09 16.26
N SER A 307 -44.47 0.74 15.60
CA SER A 307 -44.98 1.80 14.74
C SER A 307 -45.37 1.18 13.41
N ASN A 308 -46.58 1.46 12.94
CA ASN A 308 -47.08 1.07 11.62
C ASN A 308 -46.47 1.95 10.52
N ASN A 309 -45.13 1.98 10.44
CA ASN A 309 -44.46 2.50 9.26
C ASN A 309 -44.23 1.31 8.32
N ILE A 310 -44.79 1.39 7.12
CA ILE A 310 -44.51 0.47 6.01
C ILE A 310 -42.99 0.35 5.92
N LYS A 311 -42.45 -0.82 6.29
CA LYS A 311 -41.02 -1.05 6.19
C LYS A 311 -40.66 -0.99 4.70
N PRO A 312 -39.62 -0.24 4.30
CA PRO A 312 -39.13 -0.29 2.94
C PRO A 312 -38.80 -1.75 2.61
N ILE A 313 -39.33 -2.25 1.49
CA ILE A 313 -39.00 -3.59 1.00
C ILE A 313 -37.50 -3.55 0.69
N THR A 314 -36.72 -4.25 1.52
CA THR A 314 -35.29 -4.44 1.31
C THR A 314 -35.10 -5.77 0.62
N PHE A 315 -34.28 -5.78 -0.42
CA PHE A 315 -33.96 -6.96 -1.24
C PHE A 315 -32.44 -7.22 -1.31
N ASP A 316 -31.66 -6.41 -0.60
CA ASP A 316 -30.19 -6.44 -0.63
C ASP A 316 -29.65 -7.76 -0.11
N TYR A 317 -30.27 -8.32 0.94
CA TYR A 317 -29.91 -9.63 1.46
C TYR A 317 -30.12 -10.75 0.44
N GLU A 318 -31.24 -10.75 -0.26
CA GLU A 318 -31.51 -11.77 -1.28
C GLU A 318 -30.55 -11.64 -2.46
N LEU A 319 -30.24 -10.42 -2.92
CA LEU A 319 -29.25 -10.21 -3.97
C LEU A 319 -27.83 -10.63 -3.54
N GLU A 320 -27.42 -10.33 -2.31
CA GLU A 320 -26.14 -10.78 -1.75
C GLU A 320 -26.07 -12.31 -1.66
N LYS A 321 -27.19 -12.99 -1.39
CA LYS A 321 -27.20 -14.45 -1.33
C LYS A 321 -27.22 -15.10 -2.70
N LEU A 322 -27.89 -14.49 -3.68
CA LEU A 322 -27.93 -15.00 -5.05
C LEU A 322 -26.56 -14.89 -5.74
N ILE A 323 -25.80 -13.80 -5.53
CA ILE A 323 -24.48 -13.66 -6.18
C ILE A 323 -23.46 -14.72 -5.74
N GLU A 324 -23.58 -15.22 -4.50
CA GLU A 324 -22.70 -16.26 -3.95
C GLU A 324 -22.84 -17.61 -4.68
N ASN A 325 -23.97 -17.85 -5.38
CA ASN A 325 -24.27 -19.08 -6.15
C ASN A 325 -23.84 -20.39 -5.44
N LYS A 326 -24.32 -20.60 -4.22
CA LYS A 326 -23.96 -21.74 -3.35
C LYS A 326 -24.67 -23.05 -3.66
N GLY A 327 -25.41 -23.11 -4.78
CA GLY A 327 -26.09 -24.31 -5.27
C GLY A 327 -27.61 -24.25 -5.22
N PHE A 328 -28.24 -25.28 -5.77
CA PHE A 328 -29.68 -25.30 -6.09
C PHE A 328 -30.60 -25.07 -4.87
N HIS A 329 -30.32 -25.70 -3.74
CA HIS A 329 -31.19 -25.61 -2.56
C HIS A 329 -31.23 -24.20 -1.98
N GLU A 330 -30.08 -23.53 -1.87
CA GLU A 330 -30.00 -22.16 -1.39
C GLU A 330 -30.59 -21.19 -2.41
N PHE A 331 -30.30 -21.37 -3.70
CA PHE A 331 -30.92 -20.60 -4.76
C PHE A 331 -32.45 -20.65 -4.69
N LYS A 332 -33.04 -21.85 -4.57
CA LYS A 332 -34.50 -22.03 -4.54
C LYS A 332 -35.15 -21.30 -3.37
N LEU A 333 -34.53 -21.38 -2.18
CA LEU A 333 -35.01 -20.70 -0.98
C LEU A 333 -34.95 -19.17 -1.14
N ILE A 334 -33.83 -18.64 -1.61
CA ILE A 334 -33.64 -17.19 -1.72
C ILE A 334 -34.46 -16.60 -2.86
N SER A 335 -34.47 -17.28 -4.01
CA SER A 335 -35.27 -16.88 -5.18
C SER A 335 -36.76 -16.89 -4.89
N SER A 336 -37.30 -17.84 -4.11
CA SER A 336 -38.72 -17.82 -3.75
C SER A 336 -39.09 -16.59 -2.93
N ILE A 337 -38.23 -16.20 -1.99
CA ILE A 337 -38.41 -14.97 -1.19
C ILE A 337 -38.40 -13.74 -2.09
N LEU A 338 -37.49 -13.70 -3.07
CA LEU A 338 -37.42 -12.59 -4.02
C LEU A 338 -38.64 -12.55 -4.96
N LYS A 339 -39.10 -13.70 -5.47
CA LYS A 339 -40.32 -13.81 -6.30
C LYS A 339 -41.56 -13.33 -5.54
N GLU A 340 -41.70 -13.68 -4.26
CA GLU A 340 -42.81 -13.20 -3.42
C GLU A 340 -42.84 -11.68 -3.25
N LYS A 341 -41.67 -11.02 -3.23
CA LYS A 341 -41.56 -9.56 -3.13
C LYS A 341 -41.89 -8.84 -4.44
N PHE A 342 -41.84 -9.53 -5.58
CA PHE A 342 -41.93 -8.95 -6.92
C PHE A 342 -42.95 -9.69 -7.82
N LEU A 343 -44.06 -10.14 -7.24
CA LEU A 343 -45.12 -10.89 -7.94
C LEU A 343 -45.66 -10.18 -9.18
N ASP A 344 -45.72 -8.85 -9.16
CA ASP A 344 -46.26 -8.04 -10.26
C ASP A 344 -45.18 -7.63 -11.29
N ASN A 345 -43.91 -7.99 -11.07
CA ASN A 345 -42.82 -7.64 -11.97
C ASN A 345 -42.40 -8.85 -12.82
N GLU A 346 -43.10 -9.04 -13.94
CA GLU A 346 -42.86 -10.13 -14.88
C GLU A 346 -41.40 -10.20 -15.37
N ILE A 347 -40.74 -9.05 -15.52
CA ILE A 347 -39.33 -9.00 -15.97
C ILE A 347 -38.43 -9.65 -14.92
N VAL A 348 -38.56 -9.25 -13.66
CA VAL A 348 -37.77 -9.83 -12.56
C VAL A 348 -38.05 -11.32 -12.40
N LEU A 349 -39.32 -11.74 -12.48
CA LEU A 349 -39.69 -13.16 -12.40
C LEU A 349 -39.06 -13.99 -13.53
N ASN A 350 -39.14 -13.49 -14.77
CA ASN A 350 -38.54 -14.15 -15.94
C ASN A 350 -37.01 -14.26 -15.82
N GLU A 351 -36.34 -13.25 -15.26
CA GLU A 351 -34.89 -13.32 -15.03
C GLU A 351 -34.53 -14.32 -13.94
N ILE A 352 -35.29 -14.39 -12.85
CA ILE A 352 -35.07 -15.38 -11.80
C ILE A 352 -35.27 -16.80 -12.36
N ASP A 353 -36.29 -17.02 -13.19
CA ASP A 353 -36.50 -18.30 -13.88
C ASP A 353 -35.35 -18.63 -14.84
N ASN A 354 -34.79 -17.64 -15.52
CA ASN A 354 -33.59 -17.85 -16.34
C ASN A 354 -32.38 -18.25 -15.51
N MET A 355 -32.16 -17.60 -14.36
CA MET A 355 -31.10 -17.99 -13.42
C MET A 355 -31.29 -19.44 -12.94
N GLU A 356 -32.52 -19.85 -12.63
CA GLU A 356 -32.84 -21.21 -12.19
C GLU A 356 -32.47 -22.27 -13.24
N ARG A 357 -32.76 -21.99 -14.52
CA ARG A 357 -32.41 -22.88 -15.64
C ARG A 357 -30.91 -22.92 -15.95
N ASN A 358 -30.16 -21.91 -15.50
CA ASN A 358 -28.76 -21.70 -15.88
C ASN A 358 -27.78 -21.75 -14.68
N LEU A 359 -28.11 -22.44 -13.59
CA LEU A 359 -27.25 -22.50 -12.40
C LEU A 359 -25.81 -22.97 -12.67
N SER A 360 -25.61 -23.84 -13.67
CA SER A 360 -24.28 -24.31 -14.11
C SER A 360 -23.64 -23.43 -15.17
N ASN A 361 -24.41 -22.60 -15.88
CA ASN A 361 -23.92 -21.67 -16.88
C ASN A 361 -23.70 -20.30 -16.23
N LYS A 362 -22.47 -20.07 -15.74
CA LYS A 362 -22.10 -18.84 -15.03
C LYS A 362 -22.41 -17.57 -15.83
N PHE A 363 -22.16 -17.58 -17.14
CA PHE A 363 -22.38 -16.42 -17.99
C PHE A 363 -23.87 -16.01 -17.99
N GLU A 364 -24.76 -16.95 -18.29
CA GLU A 364 -26.20 -16.71 -18.31
C GLU A 364 -26.75 -16.35 -16.92
N TYR A 365 -26.30 -17.06 -15.89
CA TYR A 365 -26.69 -16.83 -14.52
C TYR A 365 -26.38 -15.39 -14.07
N TYR A 366 -25.12 -14.97 -14.25
CA TYR A 366 -24.69 -13.66 -13.79
C TYR A 366 -25.21 -12.52 -14.67
N CYS A 367 -25.43 -12.73 -15.98
CA CYS A 367 -26.10 -11.74 -16.83
C CYS A 367 -27.52 -11.43 -16.31
N SER A 368 -28.29 -12.47 -15.97
CA SER A 368 -29.61 -12.30 -15.34
C SER A 368 -29.52 -11.62 -13.97
N TYR A 369 -28.57 -12.03 -13.14
CA TYR A 369 -28.36 -11.43 -11.82
C TYR A 369 -28.11 -9.91 -11.92
N TYR A 370 -27.15 -9.49 -12.73
CA TYR A 370 -26.80 -8.07 -12.88
C TYR A 370 -27.94 -7.24 -13.48
N TYR A 371 -28.75 -7.85 -14.34
CA TYR A 371 -29.93 -7.18 -14.88
C TYR A 371 -31.01 -6.99 -13.81
N ILE A 372 -31.29 -8.02 -12.98
CA ILE A 372 -32.18 -7.87 -11.82
C ILE A 372 -31.68 -6.77 -10.89
N ASP A 373 -30.39 -6.81 -10.51
CA ASP A 373 -29.81 -5.82 -9.61
C ASP A 373 -29.98 -4.39 -10.16
N THR A 374 -29.78 -4.19 -11.46
CA THR A 374 -29.96 -2.87 -12.10
C THR A 374 -31.43 -2.43 -12.09
N LEU A 375 -32.36 -3.33 -12.43
CA LEU A 375 -33.79 -3.05 -12.40
C LEU A 375 -34.25 -2.65 -10.99
N LEU A 376 -33.82 -3.40 -9.97
CA LEU A 376 -34.21 -3.15 -8.59
C LEU A 376 -33.51 -1.91 -8.00
N SER A 377 -32.25 -1.68 -8.32
CA SER A 377 -31.51 -0.48 -7.90
C SER A 377 -32.04 0.81 -8.55
N SER A 378 -32.54 0.75 -9.78
CA SER A 378 -33.21 1.89 -10.43
C SER A 378 -34.56 2.23 -9.78
N SER A 379 -35.31 1.21 -9.31
CA SER A 379 -36.59 1.40 -8.63
C SER A 379 -36.48 2.08 -7.25
N LYS A 380 -35.34 1.92 -6.55
CA LYS A 380 -35.02 2.64 -5.29
C LYS A 380 -34.89 4.15 -5.49
N ARG A 381 -34.45 4.61 -6.67
CA ARG A 381 -34.26 6.04 -6.96
C ARG A 381 -35.58 6.76 -7.25
N THR A 382 -36.56 6.08 -7.82
CA THR A 382 -37.90 6.64 -8.12
C THR A 382 -38.80 6.75 -6.88
N ASN A 383 -38.66 5.86 -5.89
CA ASN A 383 -39.49 5.90 -4.67
C ASN A 383 -39.01 6.92 -3.61
N ASN A 384 -37.84 7.54 -3.77
CA ASN A 384 -37.32 8.59 -2.89
C ASN A 384 -37.63 10.03 -3.40
N GLN A 385 -38.43 10.17 -4.46
CA GLN A 385 -38.86 11.47 -5.01
C GLN A 385 -40.38 11.74 -4.87
N ASN A 386 -41.12 10.88 -4.17
CA ASN A 386 -42.55 11.07 -3.89
C ASN A 386 -42.83 11.28 -2.40
#